data_AF-A0A955HSK4-F1
#
_entry.id   AF-A0A955HSK4-F1
#
_cell.length_a   1.000
_cell.length_b   1.000
_cell.length_c   1.000
_cell.angle_alpha   90.00
_cell.angle_beta   90.00
_cell.angle_gamma   90.00
#
_symmetry.space_group_name_H-M   'P 1'
#
loop_
_entity.id
_entity.type
_entity.pdbx_description
1 polymer ?
#
loop_
_entity_poly.entity_id
_entity_poly.type
_entity_poly.pdbx_seq_one_letter_code
_entity_poly.pdbx_strand_id
1 'polypeptide(L)'
;MSVEMRGVHLVGDAVWGDNGKGKVVHYLSPNAKLGLRWSGGDNAGHTVVHEGTTFKMHLMPSSIFHARSLLADNVVVNPQTLIAEINFLRRNGITVNPENFLISPDIHIICLGIN
;
A
#
# COMPACT_ATOMS: atom_id res chain seq x y z
N MET A 1 14.73 3.07 19.74
CA MET A 1 15.28 4.13 18.86
C MET A 1 14.11 4.73 18.10
N SER A 2 13.56 5.86 18.56
CA SER A 2 12.51 6.58 17.83
C SER A 2 13.18 7.44 16.76
N VAL A 3 12.95 7.13 15.49
CA VAL A 3 13.37 7.99 14.39
C VAL A 3 12.34 9.11 14.29
N GLU A 4 12.73 10.35 14.61
CA GLU A 4 11.87 11.50 14.32
C GLU A 4 11.85 11.72 12.80
N MET A 5 10.73 11.41 12.16
CA MET A 5 10.55 11.56 10.72
C MET A 5 10.06 12.97 10.40
N ARG A 6 10.90 13.78 9.73
CA ARG A 6 10.52 15.09 9.17
C ARG A 6 10.78 15.10 7.67
N GLY A 7 9.77 15.46 6.88
CA GLY A 7 9.86 15.53 5.42
C GLY A 7 9.40 14.26 4.72
N VAL A 8 9.94 14.01 3.52
CA VAL A 8 9.59 12.86 2.67
C VAL A 8 10.68 11.81 2.77
N HIS A 9 10.29 10.59 3.10
CA HIS A 9 11.18 9.44 3.18
C HIS A 9 10.85 8.45 2.05
N LEU A 10 11.86 8.09 1.26
CA LEU A 10 11.72 7.15 0.15
C LEU A 10 12.30 5.80 0.56
N VAL A 11 11.51 4.74 0.40
CA VAL A 11 11.95 3.37 0.61
C VAL A 11 12.03 2.68 -0.75
N GLY A 12 13.26 2.40 -1.19
CA GLY A 12 13.56 1.76 -2.47
C GLY A 12 14.45 0.53 -2.30
N ASP A 13 14.58 -0.25 -3.36
CA ASP A 13 15.53 -1.35 -3.42
C ASP A 13 16.80 -0.89 -4.14
N ALA A 14 17.95 -1.32 -3.65
CA ALA A 14 19.24 -1.12 -4.31
C ALA A 14 19.58 -2.23 -5.33
N VAL A 15 18.76 -3.29 -5.39
CA VAL A 15 18.94 -4.47 -6.25
C VAL A 15 17.61 -4.91 -6.89
N TRP A 16 17.62 -6.01 -7.65
CA TRP A 16 16.47 -6.51 -8.42
C TRP A 16 15.35 -7.15 -7.57
N GLY A 17 14.65 -6.33 -6.78
CA GLY A 17 13.38 -6.71 -6.15
C GLY A 17 13.49 -7.59 -4.90
N ASP A 18 12.33 -7.79 -4.26
CA ASP A 18 12.12 -8.72 -3.13
C ASP A 18 12.99 -8.54 -1.87
N ASN A 19 13.60 -7.36 -1.66
CA ASN A 19 14.42 -7.08 -0.46
C ASN A 19 13.60 -6.67 0.77
N GLY A 20 12.28 -6.86 0.74
CA GLY A 20 11.42 -6.58 1.89
C GLY A 20 11.10 -5.10 2.14
N LYS A 21 11.05 -4.25 1.09
CA LYS A 21 10.61 -2.84 1.19
C LYS A 21 9.32 -2.68 2.00
N GLY A 22 8.33 -3.55 1.76
CA GLY A 22 7.05 -3.52 2.46
C GLY A 22 7.18 -3.67 3.98
N LYS A 23 8.17 -4.44 4.46
CA LYS A 23 8.46 -4.58 5.89
C LYS A 23 9.01 -3.28 6.48
N VAL A 24 9.92 -2.62 5.76
CA VAL A 24 10.48 -1.32 6.17
C VAL A 24 9.41 -0.24 6.18
N VAL A 25 8.57 -0.17 5.14
CA VAL A 25 7.44 0.76 5.07
C VAL A 25 6.49 0.51 6.25
N HIS A 26 6.10 -0.74 6.49
CA HIS A 26 5.22 -1.07 7.63
C HIS A 26 5.82 -0.65 8.97
N TYR A 27 7.13 -0.84 9.18
CA TYR A 27 7.83 -0.44 10.41
C TYR A 27 7.90 1.09 10.60
N LEU A 28 8.07 1.85 9.52
CA LEU A 28 8.14 3.32 9.58
C LEU A 28 6.74 3.96 9.67
N SER A 29 5.70 3.27 9.20
CA SER A 29 4.34 3.80 9.08
C SER A 29 3.74 4.37 10.38
N PRO A 30 3.94 3.79 11.58
CA PRO A 30 3.45 4.37 12.84
C PRO A 30 3.92 5.80 13.13
N ASN A 31 5.05 6.22 12.55
CA ASN A 31 5.60 7.58 12.72
C ASN A 31 5.30 8.50 11.52
N ALA A 32 4.55 8.00 10.52
CA ALA A 32 4.22 8.75 9.32
C ALA A 32 2.78 9.27 9.37
N LYS A 33 2.54 10.46 8.79
CA LYS A 33 1.19 10.98 8.60
C LYS A 33 0.49 10.38 7.37
N LEU A 34 1.27 10.01 6.36
CA LEU A 34 0.82 9.48 5.08
C LEU A 34 1.90 8.52 4.54
N GLY A 35 1.49 7.30 4.22
CA GLY A 35 2.26 6.42 3.35
C GLY A 35 1.64 6.39 1.96
N LEU A 36 2.47 6.26 0.92
CA LEU A 36 1.95 6.20 -0.44
C LEU A 36 2.70 5.18 -1.28
N ARG A 37 1.97 4.60 -2.24
CA ARG A 37 2.57 3.89 -3.36
C ARG A 37 2.77 4.90 -4.48
N TRP A 38 4.04 5.16 -4.82
CA TRP A 38 4.38 6.16 -5.83
C TRP A 38 4.09 5.68 -7.25
N SER A 39 4.45 4.42 -7.58
CA SER A 39 4.32 3.89 -8.95
C SER A 39 4.12 2.38 -9.03
N GLY A 40 3.91 1.88 -10.25
CA GLY A 40 3.78 0.46 -10.58
C GLY A 40 2.34 -0.04 -10.46
N GLY A 41 2.12 -1.36 -10.44
CA GLY A 41 0.78 -1.95 -10.33
C GLY A 41 0.70 -3.11 -9.35
N ASP A 42 -0.19 -4.06 -9.60
CA ASP A 42 -0.39 -5.27 -8.79
C ASP A 42 0.64 -6.37 -9.05
N ASN A 43 1.63 -6.11 -9.90
CA ASN A 43 2.70 -7.03 -10.28
C ASN A 43 3.72 -7.32 -9.16
N ALA A 44 3.75 -6.50 -8.10
CA ALA A 44 4.62 -6.68 -6.95
C ALA A 44 3.80 -6.61 -5.66
N GLY A 45 4.00 -7.60 -4.79
CA GLY A 45 3.30 -7.70 -3.51
C GLY A 45 4.22 -7.54 -2.30
N HIS A 46 3.59 -7.42 -1.15
CA HIS A 46 4.26 -7.49 0.15
C HIS A 46 3.35 -8.22 1.14
N THR A 47 3.99 -8.85 2.13
CA THR A 47 3.28 -9.54 3.20
C THR A 47 3.49 -8.79 4.51
N VAL A 48 2.39 -8.51 5.22
CA VAL A 48 2.39 -7.92 6.56
C VAL A 48 1.78 -8.92 7.53
N VAL A 49 2.35 -9.03 8.72
CA VAL A 49 1.68 -9.68 9.85
C VAL A 49 1.18 -8.58 10.77
N HIS A 50 -0.13 -8.48 10.95
CA HIS A 50 -0.77 -7.48 11.81
C HIS A 50 -1.78 -8.19 12.71
N GLU A 51 -1.67 -7.98 14.02
CA GLU A 51 -2.54 -8.60 15.03
C GLU A 51 -2.70 -10.12 14.87
N GLY A 52 -1.59 -10.81 14.55
CA GLY A 52 -1.57 -12.27 14.35
C GLY A 52 -2.13 -12.76 13.00
N THR A 53 -2.68 -11.87 12.17
CA THR A 53 -3.17 -12.21 10.83
C THR A 53 -2.15 -11.85 9.76
N THR A 54 -1.98 -12.74 8.78
CA THR A 54 -1.08 -12.52 7.64
C THR A 54 -1.84 -11.91 6.46
N PHE A 55 -1.42 -10.73 6.03
CA PHE A 55 -2.00 -9.98 4.92
C PHE A 55 -1.04 -9.98 3.73
N LYS A 56 -1.44 -10.60 2.62
CA LYS A 56 -0.72 -10.55 1.35
C LYS A 56 -1.39 -9.48 0.47
N MET A 57 -0.68 -8.40 0.21
CA MET A 57 -1.20 -7.23 -0.49
C MET A 57 -0.34 -6.93 -1.72
N HIS A 58 -0.95 -6.44 -2.78
CA HIS A 58 -0.31 -6.01 -4.02
C HIS A 58 -0.42 -4.50 -4.20
N LEU A 59 -1.64 -3.96 -4.28
CA LEU A 59 -1.86 -2.54 -4.53
C LEU A 59 -1.88 -1.72 -3.25
N MET A 60 -2.59 -2.19 -2.23
CA MET A 60 -2.78 -1.47 -0.99
C MET A 60 -1.45 -1.12 -0.31
N PRO A 61 -1.15 0.15 0.01
CA PRO A 61 0.07 0.50 0.72
C PRO A 61 0.17 -0.18 2.10
N SER A 62 1.36 -0.64 2.49
CA SER A 62 1.59 -1.28 3.81
C SER A 62 1.33 -0.34 4.99
N SER A 63 1.21 0.96 4.73
CA SER A 63 0.86 1.98 5.71
C SER A 63 -0.59 1.90 6.18
N ILE A 64 -1.48 1.18 5.48
CA ILE A 64 -2.92 1.13 5.79
C ILE A 64 -3.23 0.68 7.22
N PHE A 65 -2.30 -0.06 7.84
CA PHE A 65 -2.42 -0.55 9.21
C PHE A 65 -2.14 0.50 10.28
N HIS A 66 -1.45 1.60 9.95
CA HIS A 66 -0.93 2.56 10.94
C HIS A 66 -1.11 4.03 10.57
N ALA A 67 -1.28 4.35 9.29
CA ALA A 67 -1.35 5.71 8.78
C ALA A 67 -2.31 5.83 7.59
N ARG A 68 -2.64 7.08 7.22
CA ARG A 68 -3.34 7.33 5.96
C ARG A 68 -2.51 6.78 4.80
N SER A 69 -3.20 6.26 3.79
CA SER A 69 -2.59 5.60 2.65
C SER A 69 -3.08 6.19 1.35
N LEU A 70 -2.17 6.38 0.39
CA LEU A 70 -2.48 6.94 -0.93
C LEU A 70 -1.92 6.06 -2.07
N LEU A 71 -2.74 5.84 -3.10
CA LEU A 71 -2.26 5.45 -4.42
C LEU A 71 -2.02 6.72 -5.24
N ALA A 72 -0.76 6.99 -5.58
CA ALA A 72 -0.36 8.18 -6.32
C ALA A 72 -0.49 7.99 -7.84
N ASP A 73 -0.37 9.08 -8.59
CA ASP A 73 -0.69 9.20 -10.02
C ASP A 73 0.00 8.14 -10.90
N ASN A 74 1.24 7.78 -10.58
CA ASN A 74 2.02 6.82 -11.39
C ASN A 74 1.67 5.35 -11.10
N VAL A 75 0.60 5.09 -10.35
CA VAL A 75 0.09 3.74 -10.08
C VAL A 75 -0.89 3.33 -11.18
N VAL A 76 -0.69 2.13 -11.70
CA VAL A 76 -1.61 1.46 -12.60
C VAL A 76 -2.48 0.52 -11.76
N VAL A 77 -3.75 0.86 -11.59
CA VAL A 77 -4.69 0.18 -10.70
C VAL A 77 -5.47 -0.88 -11.47
N ASN A 78 -5.38 -2.13 -11.02
CA ASN A 78 -6.36 -3.16 -11.36
C ASN A 78 -7.55 -3.07 -10.39
N PRO A 79 -8.76 -2.68 -10.84
CA PRO A 79 -9.90 -2.50 -9.95
C PRO A 79 -10.31 -3.80 -9.25
N GLN A 80 -10.18 -4.95 -9.93
CA GLN A 80 -10.56 -6.24 -9.36
C GLN A 80 -9.64 -6.60 -8.18
N THR A 81 -8.32 -6.46 -8.37
CA THR A 81 -7.33 -6.69 -7.31
C THR A 81 -7.57 -5.74 -6.14
N LEU A 82 -7.75 -4.44 -6.41
CA LEU A 82 -7.94 -3.45 -5.34
C LEU A 82 -9.21 -3.72 -4.52
N ILE A 83 -10.34 -4.01 -5.17
CA ILE A 83 -11.60 -4.30 -4.48
C ILE A 83 -11.47 -5.58 -3.64
N ALA A 84 -10.82 -6.62 -4.17
CA ALA A 84 -10.58 -7.86 -3.44
C ALA A 84 -9.73 -7.63 -2.18
N GLU A 85 -8.67 -6.82 -2.29
CA GLU A 85 -7.81 -6.42 -1.18
C GLU A 85 -8.56 -5.61 -0.11
N ILE A 86 -9.36 -4.62 -0.51
CA ILE A 86 -10.18 -3.82 0.41
C ILE A 86 -11.16 -4.71 1.16
N ASN A 87 -11.85 -5.62 0.46
CA ASN A 87 -12.78 -6.55 1.07
C ASN A 87 -12.08 -7.52 2.01
N PHE A 88 -10.89 -8.00 1.66
CA PHE A 88 -10.08 -8.85 2.51
C PHE A 88 -9.66 -8.13 3.80
N LEU A 89 -9.20 -6.88 3.72
CA LEU A 89 -8.88 -6.06 4.89
C LEU A 89 -10.10 -5.87 5.81
N ARG A 90 -11.23 -5.45 5.24
CA ARG A 90 -12.47 -5.21 6.00
C ARG A 90 -12.97 -6.47 6.70
N ARG A 91 -12.92 -7.63 6.05
CA ARG A 91 -13.31 -8.92 6.66
C ARG A 91 -12.43 -9.32 7.84
N ASN A 92 -11.20 -8.83 7.90
CA ASN A 92 -10.26 -9.07 9.00
C ASN A 92 -10.18 -7.88 9.96
N GLY A 93 -11.22 -7.04 10.04
CA GLY A 93 -11.32 -5.96 11.03
C GLY A 93 -10.54 -4.69 10.71
N ILE A 94 -9.85 -4.62 9.56
CA ILE A 94 -9.12 -3.41 9.17
C ILE A 94 -10.08 -2.42 8.53
N THR A 95 -10.16 -1.22 9.09
CA THR A 95 -10.99 -0.14 8.54
C THR A 95 -10.35 0.38 7.26
N VAL A 96 -11.15 0.47 6.18
CA VAL A 96 -10.74 1.12 4.92
C VAL A 96 -11.89 2.01 4.46
N ASN A 97 -11.66 3.33 4.45
CA ASN A 97 -12.66 4.34 4.13
C ASN A 97 -11.98 5.59 3.52
N PRO A 98 -12.75 6.58 3.03
CA PRO A 98 -12.19 7.80 2.43
C PRO A 98 -11.33 8.66 3.37
N GLU A 99 -11.40 8.46 4.68
CA GLU A 99 -10.57 9.20 5.64
C GLU A 99 -9.14 8.64 5.66
N ASN A 100 -8.98 7.33 5.60
CA ASN A 100 -7.67 6.67 5.73
C ASN A 100 -7.09 6.10 4.42
N PHE A 101 -7.88 5.95 3.37
CA PHE A 101 -7.42 5.48 2.07
C PHE A 101 -7.87 6.41 0.95
N LEU A 102 -6.88 6.93 0.22
CA LEU A 102 -7.04 7.88 -0.86
C LEU A 102 -6.52 7.29 -2.16
N ILE A 103 -7.13 7.68 -3.26
CA ILE A 103 -6.69 7.34 -4.62
C ILE A 103 -6.59 8.67 -5.36
N SER A 104 -5.45 8.93 -5.99
CA SER A 104 -5.30 10.09 -6.85
C SER A 104 -6.29 10.03 -8.02
N PRO A 105 -6.90 11.15 -8.44
CA PRO A 105 -7.78 11.18 -9.61
C PRO A 105 -7.03 10.87 -10.92
N ASP A 106 -5.71 11.02 -10.96
CA ASP A 106 -4.89 10.91 -12.18
C ASP A 106 -4.23 9.52 -12.34
N ILE A 107 -4.70 8.50 -11.59
CA ILE A 107 -4.21 7.12 -11.75
C ILE A 107 -4.63 6.53 -13.09
N HIS A 108 -3.84 5.57 -13.57
CA HIS A 108 -4.21 4.76 -14.73
C HIS A 108 -4.95 3.49 -14.27
N ILE A 109 -5.91 3.01 -15.06
CA ILE A 109 -6.69 1.80 -14.77
C ILE A 109 -6.33 0.70 -15.76
N ILE A 110 -6.13 -0.53 -15.26
CA ILE A 110 -6.09 -1.73 -16.12
C ILE A 110 -7.51 -2.04 -16.56
N CYS A 111 -7.81 -1.76 -17.83
CA CYS A 111 -9.00 -2.25 -18.50
C CYS A 111 -8.74 -3.70 -18.93
N LEU A 112 -9.44 -4.65 -18.33
CA LEU A 112 -9.50 -5.99 -18.88
C LEU A 112 -10.14 -5.89 -20.27
N GLY A 113 -9.45 -6.44 -21.28
CA GLY A 113 -10.02 -6.54 -22.62
C GLY A 113 -11.38 -7.23 -22.53
N ILE A 114 -12.39 -6.62 -23.14
CA ILE A 114 -13.68 -7.25 -23.37
C ILE A 114 -13.40 -8.40 -24.35
N ASN A 115 -13.28 -9.62 -23.83
CA ASN A 115 -13.37 -10.83 -24.64
C ASN A 115 -14.83 -11.25 -24.72
#